data_AF-A0A0Q8D2K2-F1
#
_entry.id   AF-A0A0Q8D2K2-F1
#
_cell.length_a   1.000
_cell.length_b   1.000
_cell.length_c   1.000
_cell.angle_alpha   90.00
_cell.angle_beta   90.00
_cell.angle_gamma   90.00
#
_symmetry.space_group_name_H-M   'P 1'
#
loop_
_entity.id
_entity.type
_entity.pdbx_description
1 polymer ?
#
loop_
_entity_poly.entity_id
_entity_poly.type
_entity_poly.pdbx_seq_one_letter_code
_entity_poly.pdbx_strand_id
1 'polypeptide(L)'
;MSTPSNRDYLLQRAYEAGIHDPRELAAFMGQMQVESRSFASMHENLGYSAERLHEVFPDRNGMNTLAEAREVVRGGREQIAETIYGGRWGRDNLGNTEPGDGWRFHGRGYVQLTGRDNYERAGRELGLDLTGNPDLGADRSNAASIAVHYWQSRVVPHGHQFDVREATHDINGGYKHLPERRAAVAEWERMLTPEVMQGLARGEVVLPAQGRGGRDPMADGVLKLNERGQAVEDMQEALKRLGYRDAQGNELNPDGHFGRRSQEALKAFQRDQGLTDDGIAGRDTLNALRNAQSQLPANERGRDQPAQPVTADPARSSALSDPGNRDNAVYRQAVAGLERLGPNGGFNSREDMERAAATLTYEARVSGLNRIDHVVPNTTGTGLFAVQGGLNDPAHHRAFADRGQAVGQSVEQTSQRLQQDVPQPPVQALPQPQQERQQARA
;
A
#
# COMPACT_ATOMS: atom_id res chain seq x y z
N MET A 1 -13.16 -5.68 28.02
CA MET A 1 -11.85 -5.80 27.33
C MET A 1 -12.12 -5.98 25.85
N SER A 2 -11.42 -5.26 24.97
CA SER A 2 -11.57 -5.43 23.52
C SER A 2 -11.13 -6.82 23.11
N THR A 3 -11.83 -7.44 22.16
CA THR A 3 -11.40 -8.70 21.56
C THR A 3 -10.02 -8.51 20.91
N PRO A 4 -9.01 -9.35 21.22
CA PRO A 4 -7.70 -9.26 20.59
C PRO A 4 -7.79 -9.38 19.06
N SER A 5 -6.93 -8.66 18.35
CA SER A 5 -6.81 -8.81 16.89
C SER A 5 -6.35 -10.23 16.53
N ASN A 6 -6.58 -10.68 15.29
CA ASN A 6 -6.10 -11.97 14.81
C ASN A 6 -4.58 -12.10 14.93
N ARG A 7 -3.87 -11.01 14.62
CA ARG A 7 -2.41 -10.89 14.79
C ARG A 7 -2.00 -11.17 16.23
N ASP A 8 -2.58 -10.43 17.18
CA ASP A 8 -2.20 -10.52 18.60
C ASP A 8 -2.60 -11.87 19.20
N TYR A 9 -3.77 -12.38 18.79
CA TYR A 9 -4.24 -13.71 19.19
C TYR A 9 -3.29 -14.81 18.72
N LEU A 10 -2.90 -14.80 17.44
CA LEU A 10 -1.98 -15.80 16.90
C LEU A 10 -0.61 -15.74 17.57
N LEU A 11 -0.07 -14.53 17.79
CA LEU A 11 1.20 -14.35 18.48
C LEU A 11 1.19 -14.99 19.87
N GLN A 12 0.15 -14.71 20.66
CA GLN A 12 0.01 -15.28 22.00
C GLN A 12 -0.13 -16.81 21.95
N ARG A 13 -0.95 -17.34 21.04
CA ARG A 13 -1.14 -18.79 20.89
C ARG A 13 0.14 -19.52 20.46
N ALA A 14 0.94 -18.91 19.58
CA ALA A 14 2.22 -19.46 19.15
C ALA A 14 3.23 -19.53 20.30
N TYR A 15 3.28 -18.47 21.11
CA TYR A 15 4.11 -18.45 22.32
C TYR A 15 3.67 -19.53 23.31
N GLU A 16 2.37 -19.61 23.64
CA GLU A 16 1.81 -20.62 24.55
C GLU A 16 2.05 -22.06 24.08
N ALA A 17 2.20 -22.27 22.76
CA ALA A 17 2.48 -23.57 22.17
C ALA A 17 3.98 -23.92 22.11
N GLY A 18 4.84 -23.10 22.72
CA GLY A 18 6.26 -23.40 22.92
C GLY A 18 7.22 -22.67 21.97
N ILE A 19 6.75 -21.77 21.11
CA ILE A 19 7.62 -20.98 20.21
C ILE A 19 8.17 -19.78 20.99
N HIS A 20 9.19 -20.04 21.83
CA HIS A 20 9.73 -19.06 22.78
C HIS A 20 10.96 -18.29 22.27
N ASP A 21 11.70 -18.79 21.26
CA ASP A 21 12.80 -18.02 20.66
C ASP A 21 12.20 -16.88 19.82
N PRO A 22 12.56 -15.60 20.08
CA PRO A 22 11.98 -14.47 19.37
C PRO A 22 12.24 -14.49 17.86
N ARG A 23 13.34 -15.10 17.39
CA ARG A 23 13.64 -15.22 15.96
C ARG A 23 12.76 -16.27 15.30
N GLU A 24 12.53 -17.40 15.98
CA GLU A 24 11.58 -18.40 15.50
C GLU A 24 10.16 -17.83 15.48
N LEU A 25 9.75 -17.14 16.55
CA LEU A 25 8.44 -16.52 16.64
C LEU A 25 8.25 -15.45 15.56
N ALA A 26 9.30 -14.68 15.24
CA ALA A 26 9.29 -13.74 14.13
C ALA A 26 9.19 -14.45 12.77
N ALA A 27 9.94 -15.54 12.57
CA ALA A 27 9.88 -16.34 11.36
C ALA A 27 8.46 -16.89 11.14
N PHE A 28 7.87 -17.48 12.18
CA PHE A 28 6.49 -17.98 12.18
C PHE A 28 5.49 -16.86 11.84
N MET A 29 5.50 -15.77 12.61
CA MET A 29 4.54 -14.67 12.42
C MET A 29 4.70 -13.99 11.05
N GLY A 30 5.93 -13.82 10.56
CA GLY A 30 6.21 -13.22 9.26
C GLY A 30 5.67 -14.08 8.10
N GLN A 31 5.77 -15.41 8.20
CA GLN A 31 5.16 -16.30 7.21
C GLN A 31 3.63 -16.18 7.24
N MET A 32 3.02 -16.24 8.43
CA MET A 32 1.57 -16.14 8.58
C MET A 32 1.03 -14.79 8.13
N GLN A 33 1.78 -13.70 8.32
CA GLN A 33 1.43 -12.37 7.81
C GLN A 33 1.26 -12.38 6.30
N VAL A 34 2.17 -13.02 5.56
CA VAL A 34 2.11 -13.07 4.09
C VAL A 34 0.97 -13.98 3.61
N GLU A 35 0.81 -15.16 4.22
CA GLU A 35 -0.24 -16.13 3.83
C GLU A 35 -1.66 -15.59 4.07
N SER A 36 -1.87 -14.85 5.17
CA SER A 36 -3.21 -14.42 5.61
C SER A 36 -3.59 -13.00 5.20
N ARG A 37 -2.83 -12.38 4.28
CA ARG A 37 -2.99 -10.96 3.89
C ARG A 37 -2.98 -10.04 5.11
N SER A 38 -1.92 -10.12 5.91
CA SER A 38 -1.73 -9.38 7.15
C SER A 38 -2.81 -9.67 8.20
N PHE A 39 -3.13 -10.95 8.40
CA PHE A 39 -4.09 -11.44 9.40
C PHE A 39 -5.54 -10.96 9.20
N ALA A 40 -5.84 -10.41 8.03
CA ALA A 40 -7.11 -9.76 7.73
C ALA A 40 -8.22 -10.73 7.30
N SER A 41 -7.87 -11.92 6.79
CA SER A 41 -8.86 -12.91 6.34
C SER A 41 -8.53 -14.32 6.82
N MET A 42 -9.57 -15.05 7.23
CA MET A 42 -9.51 -16.49 7.53
C MET A 42 -10.13 -17.35 6.43
N HIS A 43 -10.64 -16.72 5.37
CA HIS A 43 -11.19 -17.39 4.20
C HIS A 43 -10.54 -16.86 2.93
N GLU A 44 -10.30 -17.76 1.98
CA GLU A 44 -10.02 -17.34 0.62
C GLU A 44 -11.26 -16.69 0.00
N ASN A 45 -11.08 -15.52 -0.62
CA ASN A 45 -12.14 -14.88 -1.39
C ASN A 45 -12.07 -15.40 -2.84
N LEU A 46 -12.86 -16.43 -3.14
CA LEU A 46 -13.00 -17.06 -4.47
C LEU A 46 -13.82 -16.20 -5.47
N GLY A 47 -13.77 -14.88 -5.33
CA GLY A 47 -14.45 -13.92 -6.20
C GLY A 47 -13.54 -13.43 -7.32
N TYR A 48 -13.37 -14.23 -8.37
CA TYR A 48 -12.57 -13.87 -9.54
C TYR A 48 -13.43 -13.28 -10.67
N SER A 49 -12.88 -12.31 -11.42
CA SER A 49 -13.36 -12.04 -12.78
C SER A 49 -12.89 -13.15 -13.72
N ALA A 50 -13.57 -13.35 -14.85
CA ALA A 50 -13.21 -14.40 -15.80
C ALA A 50 -11.80 -14.19 -16.36
N GLU A 51 -11.45 -12.93 -16.65
CA GLU A 51 -10.13 -12.53 -17.14
C GLU A 51 -9.06 -12.88 -16.10
N ARG A 52 -9.27 -12.55 -14.83
CA ARG A 52 -8.31 -12.83 -13.76
C ARG A 52 -8.20 -14.32 -13.45
N LEU A 53 -9.33 -15.04 -13.45
CA LEU A 53 -9.36 -16.48 -13.23
C LEU A 53 -8.52 -17.20 -14.29
N HIS A 54 -8.72 -16.86 -15.56
CA HIS A 54 -7.98 -17.43 -16.68
C HIS A 54 -6.50 -17.07 -16.67
N GLU A 55 -6.15 -15.83 -16.30
CA GLU A 55 -4.76 -15.38 -16.19
C GLU A 55 -3.98 -16.13 -15.09
N VAL A 56 -4.59 -16.34 -13.93
CA VAL A 56 -3.90 -16.92 -12.76
C VAL A 56 -3.87 -18.44 -12.79
N PHE A 57 -4.89 -19.06 -13.40
CA PHE A 57 -5.04 -20.52 -13.44
C PHE A 57 -5.23 -21.01 -14.89
N PRO A 58 -4.26 -20.76 -15.79
CA PRO A 58 -4.36 -21.24 -17.16
C PRO A 58 -4.41 -22.76 -17.20
N ASP A 59 -5.24 -23.31 -18.10
CA ASP A 59 -5.45 -24.74 -18.37
C ASP A 59 -5.94 -25.57 -17.17
N ARG A 60 -6.29 -24.90 -16.07
CA ARG A 60 -6.67 -25.58 -14.83
C ARG A 60 -7.94 -26.37 -15.05
N ASN A 61 -7.84 -27.69 -14.86
CA ASN A 61 -8.94 -28.64 -15.00
C ASN A 61 -9.72 -28.47 -16.33
N GLY A 62 -9.03 -28.09 -17.40
CA GLY A 62 -9.61 -27.95 -18.74
C GLY A 62 -10.24 -26.58 -19.04
N MET A 63 -10.08 -25.59 -18.15
CA MET A 63 -10.42 -24.19 -18.44
C MET A 63 -9.32 -23.55 -19.29
N ASN A 64 -9.40 -23.73 -20.61
CA ASN A 64 -8.34 -23.35 -21.55
C ASN A 64 -8.62 -22.02 -22.26
N THR A 65 -9.87 -21.53 -22.20
CA THR A 65 -10.29 -20.31 -22.90
C THR A 65 -10.98 -19.31 -21.97
N LEU A 66 -10.95 -18.03 -22.35
CA LEU A 66 -11.69 -16.98 -21.63
C LEU A 66 -13.21 -17.22 -21.66
N ALA A 67 -13.74 -17.84 -22.72
CA ALA A 67 -15.16 -18.20 -22.78
C ALA A 67 -15.52 -19.22 -21.70
N GLU A 68 -14.72 -20.28 -21.53
CA GLU A 68 -14.91 -21.26 -20.46
C GLU A 68 -14.75 -20.62 -19.07
N ALA A 69 -13.77 -19.73 -18.88
CA ALA A 69 -13.62 -18.99 -17.63
C ALA A 69 -14.86 -18.14 -17.28
N ARG A 70 -15.52 -17.55 -18.29
CA ARG A 70 -16.79 -16.80 -18.10
C ARG A 70 -17.93 -17.72 -17.67
N GLU A 71 -18.01 -18.93 -18.19
CA GLU A 71 -18.97 -19.94 -17.75
C GLU A 71 -18.70 -20.33 -16.29
N VAL A 72 -17.44 -20.58 -15.93
CA VAL A 72 -17.03 -20.91 -14.54
C VAL A 72 -17.44 -19.80 -13.57
N VAL A 73 -17.13 -18.54 -13.90
CA VAL A 73 -17.50 -17.39 -13.04
C VAL A 73 -19.01 -17.22 -12.93
N ARG A 74 -19.78 -17.52 -13.99
CA ARG A 74 -21.25 -17.50 -13.95
C ARG A 74 -21.82 -18.56 -13.01
N GLY A 75 -21.13 -19.70 -12.86
CA GLY A 75 -21.43 -20.75 -11.89
C GLY A 75 -21.19 -20.35 -10.43
N GLY A 76 -20.58 -19.20 -10.16
CA GLY A 76 -20.33 -18.69 -8.83
C GLY A 76 -19.11 -19.30 -8.13
N ARG A 77 -18.96 -19.00 -6.84
CA ARG A 77 -17.73 -19.29 -6.08
C ARG A 77 -17.44 -20.78 -5.91
N GLU A 78 -18.49 -21.60 -5.76
CA GLU A 78 -18.32 -23.05 -5.65
C GLU A 78 -17.75 -23.61 -6.96
N GLN A 79 -18.30 -23.19 -8.10
CA GLN A 79 -17.79 -23.63 -9.40
C GLN A 79 -16.37 -23.13 -9.66
N ILE A 80 -16.04 -21.90 -9.26
CA ILE A 80 -14.67 -21.40 -9.28
C ILE A 80 -13.73 -22.29 -8.45
N ALA A 81 -14.13 -22.65 -7.23
CA ALA A 81 -13.33 -23.51 -6.35
C ALA A 81 -13.17 -24.93 -6.91
N GLU A 82 -14.23 -25.52 -7.46
CA GLU A 82 -14.16 -26.80 -8.14
C GLU A 82 -13.24 -26.76 -9.36
N THR A 83 -13.28 -25.67 -10.14
CA THR A 83 -12.36 -25.48 -11.25
C THR A 83 -10.92 -25.35 -10.77
N ILE A 84 -10.64 -24.60 -9.70
CA ILE A 84 -9.26 -24.38 -9.23
C ILE A 84 -8.70 -25.62 -8.51
N TYR A 85 -9.46 -26.18 -7.58
CA TYR A 85 -9.00 -27.15 -6.59
C TYR A 85 -9.60 -28.54 -6.75
N GLY A 86 -10.63 -28.73 -7.58
CA GLY A 86 -11.22 -30.03 -7.86
C GLY A 86 -10.57 -30.74 -9.05
N GLY A 87 -11.34 -31.60 -9.72
CA GLY A 87 -10.94 -32.23 -10.98
C GLY A 87 -9.70 -33.13 -10.89
N ARG A 88 -9.00 -33.29 -12.02
CA ARG A 88 -7.76 -34.11 -12.08
C ARG A 88 -6.65 -33.46 -11.25
N TRP A 89 -6.49 -32.14 -11.38
CA TRP A 89 -5.42 -31.45 -10.68
C TRP A 89 -5.58 -31.54 -9.16
N GLY A 90 -6.79 -31.33 -8.65
CA GLY A 90 -7.13 -31.49 -7.23
C GLY A 90 -6.88 -32.89 -6.71
N ARG A 91 -7.26 -33.92 -7.48
CA ARG A 91 -7.00 -35.31 -7.12
C ARG A 91 -5.51 -35.58 -6.96
N ASP A 92 -4.70 -35.13 -7.91
CA ASP A 92 -3.28 -35.47 -7.98
C ASP A 92 -2.43 -34.64 -6.99
N ASN A 93 -2.91 -33.47 -6.54
CA ASN A 93 -2.12 -32.52 -5.74
C ASN A 93 -2.68 -32.23 -4.34
N LEU A 94 -3.97 -32.46 -4.11
CA LEU A 94 -4.68 -32.04 -2.89
C LEU A 94 -5.45 -33.17 -2.22
N GLY A 95 -5.48 -34.37 -2.82
CA GLY A 95 -6.33 -35.47 -2.37
C GLY A 95 -7.82 -35.25 -2.62
N ASN A 96 -8.18 -34.22 -3.39
CA ASN A 96 -9.57 -33.88 -3.69
C ASN A 96 -10.14 -34.90 -4.69
N THR A 97 -10.65 -36.01 -4.15
CA THR A 97 -11.05 -37.21 -4.91
C THR A 97 -12.55 -37.26 -5.17
N GLU A 98 -13.35 -36.55 -4.38
CA GLU A 98 -14.81 -36.50 -4.44
C GLU A 98 -15.32 -35.21 -5.11
N PRO A 99 -16.48 -35.26 -5.80
CA PRO A 99 -17.13 -34.04 -6.30
C PRO A 99 -17.46 -33.07 -5.16
N GLY A 100 -17.17 -31.78 -5.34
CA GLY A 100 -17.41 -30.77 -4.30
C GLY A 100 -16.21 -30.55 -3.37
N ASP A 101 -15.13 -31.32 -3.50
CA ASP A 101 -13.93 -31.19 -2.67
C ASP A 101 -13.18 -29.88 -2.89
N GLY A 102 -13.23 -29.33 -4.11
CA GLY A 102 -12.56 -28.07 -4.41
C GLY A 102 -13.14 -26.92 -3.59
N TRP A 103 -14.46 -26.87 -3.46
CA TRP A 103 -15.18 -25.95 -2.59
C TRP A 103 -15.09 -26.36 -1.13
N ARG A 104 -15.30 -27.62 -0.79
CA ARG A 104 -15.32 -28.08 0.60
C ARG A 104 -13.99 -27.81 1.30
N PHE A 105 -12.86 -28.03 0.61
CA PHE A 105 -11.51 -27.91 1.15
C PHE A 105 -10.70 -26.75 0.55
N HIS A 106 -11.37 -25.64 0.22
CA HIS A 106 -10.68 -24.39 -0.16
C HIS A 106 -9.88 -23.79 1.00
N GLY A 107 -9.03 -22.81 0.70
CA GLY A 107 -8.11 -22.17 1.64
C GLY A 107 -8.78 -21.53 2.86
N ARG A 108 -8.39 -21.94 4.07
CA ARG A 108 -8.84 -21.35 5.34
C ARG A 108 -7.70 -21.09 6.34
N GLY A 109 -7.96 -20.15 7.25
CA GLY A 109 -7.07 -19.82 8.37
C GLY A 109 -5.77 -19.13 7.96
N TYR A 110 -4.87 -18.97 8.94
CA TYR A 110 -3.62 -18.22 8.76
C TYR A 110 -2.66 -18.84 7.74
N VAL A 111 -2.67 -20.16 7.58
CA VAL A 111 -1.83 -20.91 6.64
C VAL A 111 -2.48 -21.19 5.29
N GLN A 112 -3.73 -20.73 5.08
CA GLN A 112 -4.53 -21.09 3.89
C GLN A 112 -4.57 -22.62 3.66
N LEU A 113 -4.97 -23.37 4.70
CA LEU A 113 -5.09 -24.84 4.64
C LEU A 113 -6.03 -25.21 3.49
N THR A 114 -5.51 -25.95 2.50
CA THR A 114 -6.21 -26.25 1.24
C THR A 114 -6.05 -27.73 0.88
N GLY A 115 -7.11 -28.38 0.44
CA GLY A 115 -7.11 -29.77 -0.02
C GLY A 115 -7.42 -30.81 1.05
N ARG A 116 -8.21 -31.82 0.69
CA ARG A 116 -8.67 -32.90 1.57
C ARG A 116 -7.54 -33.52 2.38
N ASP A 117 -6.43 -33.90 1.75
CA ASP A 117 -5.31 -34.55 2.44
C ASP A 117 -4.77 -33.69 3.59
N ASN A 118 -4.73 -32.38 3.40
CA ASN A 118 -4.26 -31.44 4.40
C ASN A 118 -5.28 -31.27 5.54
N TYR A 119 -6.57 -31.21 5.23
CA TYR A 119 -7.65 -31.17 6.24
C TYR A 119 -7.70 -32.47 7.05
N GLU A 120 -7.57 -33.64 6.42
CA GLU A 120 -7.52 -34.94 7.06
C GLU A 120 -6.35 -35.06 8.03
N ARG A 121 -5.14 -34.71 7.57
CA ARG A 121 -3.94 -34.77 8.40
C ARG A 121 -4.04 -33.84 9.60
N ALA A 122 -4.34 -32.55 9.36
CA ALA A 122 -4.44 -31.56 10.43
C ALA A 122 -5.57 -31.91 11.41
N GLY A 123 -6.72 -32.37 10.90
CA GLY A 123 -7.84 -32.78 11.72
C GLY A 123 -7.50 -33.95 12.64
N ARG A 124 -6.86 -34.99 12.10
CA ARG A 124 -6.41 -36.15 12.89
C ARG A 124 -5.39 -35.76 13.96
N GLU A 125 -4.42 -34.93 13.61
CA GLU A 125 -3.30 -34.57 14.51
C GLU A 125 -3.71 -33.56 15.59
N LEU A 126 -4.75 -32.75 15.34
CA LEU A 126 -5.30 -31.80 16.30
C LEU A 126 -6.56 -32.29 17.02
N GLY A 127 -7.10 -33.46 16.65
CA GLY A 127 -8.37 -33.96 17.18
C GLY A 127 -9.59 -33.12 16.77
N LEU A 128 -9.55 -32.51 15.57
CA LEU A 128 -10.61 -31.69 15.00
C LEU A 128 -11.28 -32.41 13.83
N ASP A 129 -12.61 -32.40 13.77
CA ASP A 129 -13.36 -32.93 12.63
C ASP A 129 -13.37 -31.92 11.45
N LEU A 130 -12.18 -31.68 10.88
CA LEU A 130 -11.99 -30.76 9.76
C LEU A 130 -12.52 -31.33 8.44
N THR A 131 -12.65 -32.64 8.31
CA THR A 131 -13.24 -33.25 7.11
C THR A 131 -14.75 -33.18 7.11
N GLY A 132 -15.40 -33.42 8.24
CA GLY A 132 -16.85 -33.26 8.43
C GLY A 132 -17.27 -31.79 8.47
N ASN A 133 -16.48 -30.94 9.12
CA ASN A 133 -16.76 -29.53 9.37
C ASN A 133 -15.57 -28.62 8.97
N PRO A 134 -15.29 -28.42 7.67
CA PRO A 134 -14.09 -27.71 7.22
C PRO A 134 -14.06 -26.22 7.63
N ASP A 135 -15.19 -25.59 7.89
CA ASP A 135 -15.23 -24.20 8.38
C ASP A 135 -14.62 -24.01 9.77
N LEU A 136 -14.44 -25.10 10.53
CA LEU A 136 -13.61 -25.08 11.74
C LEU A 136 -12.19 -24.61 11.45
N GLY A 137 -11.66 -24.80 10.23
CA GLY A 137 -10.34 -24.31 9.85
C GLY A 137 -10.24 -22.77 9.76
N ALA A 138 -11.37 -22.07 9.70
CA ALA A 138 -11.43 -20.61 9.72
C ALA A 138 -11.82 -20.02 11.09
N ASP A 139 -12.28 -20.85 12.03
CA ASP A 139 -12.45 -20.43 13.42
C ASP A 139 -11.11 -19.95 13.97
N ARG A 140 -11.10 -18.78 14.62
CA ARG A 140 -9.87 -18.12 15.04
C ARG A 140 -8.99 -18.99 15.93
N SER A 141 -9.59 -19.77 16.82
CA SER A 141 -8.83 -20.63 17.75
C SER A 141 -8.23 -21.82 17.01
N ASN A 142 -9.06 -22.52 16.25
CA ASN A 142 -8.62 -23.68 15.47
C ASN A 142 -7.61 -23.28 14.39
N ALA A 143 -7.81 -22.15 13.70
CA ALA A 143 -6.88 -21.63 12.71
C ALA A 143 -5.49 -21.35 13.32
N ALA A 144 -5.43 -20.84 14.55
CA ALA A 144 -4.16 -20.64 15.25
C ALA A 144 -3.49 -21.98 15.60
N SER A 145 -4.26 -22.95 16.12
CA SER A 145 -3.75 -24.31 16.38
C SER A 145 -3.24 -24.99 15.12
N ILE A 146 -3.97 -24.87 14.00
CA ILE A 146 -3.57 -25.38 12.68
C ILE A 146 -2.27 -24.71 12.24
N ALA A 147 -2.15 -23.38 12.36
CA ALA A 147 -0.96 -22.66 11.93
C ALA A 147 0.29 -23.10 12.71
N VAL A 148 0.20 -23.16 14.04
CA VAL A 148 1.29 -23.63 14.90
C VAL A 148 1.66 -25.07 14.59
N HIS A 149 0.67 -25.94 14.46
CA HIS A 149 0.90 -27.34 14.13
C HIS A 149 1.55 -27.50 12.74
N TYR A 150 1.12 -26.71 11.75
CA TYR A 150 1.71 -26.70 10.41
C TYR A 150 3.20 -26.30 10.45
N TRP A 151 3.55 -25.28 11.25
CA TRP A 151 4.94 -24.88 11.48
C TRP A 151 5.76 -26.00 12.14
N GLN A 152 5.25 -26.57 13.23
CA GLN A 152 5.93 -27.60 14.02
C GLN A 152 6.08 -28.94 13.27
N SER A 153 5.18 -29.25 12.34
CA SER A 153 5.21 -30.50 11.56
C SER A 153 6.02 -30.40 10.27
N ARG A 154 6.20 -29.19 9.71
CA ARG A 154 6.81 -29.01 8.39
C ARG A 154 8.11 -28.22 8.37
N VAL A 155 8.33 -27.30 9.31
CA VAL A 155 9.50 -26.42 9.31
C VAL A 155 10.51 -26.87 10.37
N VAL A 156 10.04 -27.06 11.60
CA VAL A 156 10.90 -27.43 12.74
C VAL A 156 11.65 -28.76 12.54
N PRO A 157 11.04 -29.85 12.01
CA PRO A 157 11.73 -31.13 11.87
C PRO A 157 12.91 -31.08 10.89
N HIS A 158 12.93 -30.11 9.97
CA HIS A 158 14.04 -29.90 9.04
C HIS A 158 15.12 -28.94 9.59
N GLY A 159 14.88 -28.30 10.74
CA GLY A 159 15.80 -27.31 11.29
C GLY A 159 15.73 -25.94 10.59
N HIS A 160 14.66 -25.68 9.84
CA HIS A 160 14.51 -24.49 9.00
C HIS A 160 13.86 -23.29 9.71
N GLN A 161 13.52 -23.41 11.00
CA GLN A 161 12.76 -22.41 11.75
C GLN A 161 13.48 -21.05 11.95
N PHE A 162 14.77 -20.98 11.61
CA PHE A 162 15.58 -19.76 11.59
C PHE A 162 16.03 -19.34 10.18
N ASP A 163 15.66 -20.10 9.14
CA ASP A 163 15.96 -19.78 7.75
C ASP A 163 14.67 -19.45 7.01
N VAL A 164 14.44 -18.15 6.79
CA VAL A 164 13.24 -17.67 6.10
C VAL A 164 13.10 -18.27 4.70
N ARG A 165 14.21 -18.56 3.99
CA ARG A 165 14.15 -19.14 2.64
C ARG A 165 13.67 -20.58 2.70
N GLU A 166 14.27 -21.40 3.54
CA GLU A 166 13.91 -22.81 3.65
C GLU A 166 12.52 -22.98 4.30
N ALA A 167 12.19 -22.20 5.33
CA ALA A 167 10.83 -22.17 5.90
C ALA A 167 9.78 -21.78 4.85
N THR A 168 10.09 -20.84 3.95
CA THR A 168 9.18 -20.49 2.83
C THR A 168 8.95 -21.69 1.92
N HIS A 169 10.01 -22.42 1.58
CA HIS A 169 9.93 -23.62 0.76
C HIS A 169 9.07 -24.70 1.42
N ASP A 170 9.27 -24.97 2.71
CA ASP A 170 8.51 -25.96 3.45
C ASP A 170 7.01 -25.63 3.55
N ILE A 171 6.68 -24.34 3.61
CA ILE A 171 5.28 -23.88 3.67
C ILE A 171 4.61 -23.91 2.29
N ASN A 172 5.28 -23.40 1.25
CA ASN A 172 4.69 -23.15 -0.06
C ASN A 172 5.03 -24.19 -1.14
N GLY A 173 5.90 -25.15 -0.85
CA GLY A 173 6.49 -26.04 -1.87
C GLY A 173 7.37 -25.28 -2.87
N GLY A 174 7.89 -24.11 -2.49
CA GLY A 174 8.67 -23.20 -3.35
C GLY A 174 8.92 -21.85 -2.70
N TYR A 175 9.58 -20.93 -3.41
CA TYR A 175 10.06 -19.66 -2.84
C TYR A 175 9.17 -18.44 -3.17
N LYS A 176 7.85 -18.64 -3.34
CA LYS A 176 6.91 -17.57 -3.68
C LYS A 176 6.88 -16.50 -2.58
N HIS A 177 6.90 -15.22 -2.99
CA HIS A 177 6.89 -14.05 -2.09
C HIS A 177 8.04 -14.01 -1.07
N LEU A 178 9.18 -14.61 -1.39
CA LEU A 178 10.33 -14.64 -0.47
C LEU A 178 10.81 -13.23 -0.03
N PRO A 179 10.90 -12.21 -0.91
CA PRO A 179 11.25 -10.86 -0.48
C PRO A 179 10.27 -10.29 0.55
N GLU A 180 8.97 -10.45 0.32
CA GLU A 180 7.90 -9.99 1.22
C GLU A 180 7.94 -10.74 2.56
N ARG A 181 8.19 -12.04 2.55
CA ARG A 181 8.38 -12.86 3.77
C ARG A 181 9.58 -12.41 4.58
N ARG A 182 10.72 -12.16 3.93
CA ARG A 182 11.91 -11.62 4.61
C ARG A 182 11.64 -10.25 5.24
N ALA A 183 10.89 -9.39 4.54
CA ALA A 183 10.49 -8.09 5.06
C ALA A 183 9.59 -8.23 6.30
N ALA A 184 8.59 -9.11 6.25
CA ALA A 184 7.69 -9.37 7.36
C ALA A 184 8.44 -9.95 8.56
N VAL A 185 9.31 -10.95 8.37
CA VAL A 185 10.12 -11.52 9.46
C VAL A 185 10.99 -10.44 10.12
N ALA A 186 11.67 -9.59 9.34
CA ALA A 186 12.46 -8.49 9.89
C ALA A 186 11.62 -7.44 10.64
N GLU A 187 10.36 -7.23 10.25
CA GLU A 187 9.41 -6.39 10.99
C GLU A 187 9.09 -7.03 12.36
N TRP A 188 8.79 -8.33 12.38
CA TRP A 188 8.53 -9.07 13.60
C TRP A 188 9.73 -9.13 14.53
N GLU A 189 10.94 -9.33 14.01
CA GLU A 189 12.17 -9.32 14.82
C GLU A 189 12.35 -7.98 15.56
N ARG A 190 11.96 -6.85 14.95
CA ARG A 190 12.00 -5.53 15.60
C ARG A 190 10.89 -5.36 16.64
N MET A 191 9.71 -5.94 16.39
CA MET A 191 8.57 -5.84 17.29
C MET A 191 8.71 -6.74 18.53
N LEU A 192 9.36 -7.90 18.41
CA LEU A 192 9.54 -8.88 19.49
C LEU A 192 10.73 -8.51 20.40
N THR A 193 10.65 -7.34 21.02
CA THR A 193 11.65 -6.89 22.01
C THR A 193 11.64 -7.77 23.27
N PRO A 194 12.69 -7.73 24.12
CA PRO A 194 12.69 -8.46 25.38
C PRO A 194 11.46 -8.16 26.26
N GLU A 195 10.99 -6.92 26.29
CA GLU A 195 9.80 -6.50 27.04
C GLU A 195 8.53 -7.16 26.50
N VAL A 196 8.39 -7.23 25.18
CA VAL A 196 7.28 -7.94 24.52
C VAL A 196 7.31 -9.42 24.87
N MET A 197 8.48 -10.07 24.74
CA MET A 197 8.63 -11.49 25.05
C MET A 197 8.31 -11.81 26.52
N GLN A 198 8.68 -10.92 27.45
CA GLN A 198 8.29 -11.02 28.86
C GLN A 198 6.78 -10.81 29.06
N GLY A 199 6.15 -9.92 28.29
CA GLY A 199 4.70 -9.75 28.26
C GLY A 199 3.98 -11.03 27.83
N LEU A 200 4.42 -11.65 26.73
CA LEU A 200 3.86 -12.90 26.22
C LEU A 200 3.93 -14.03 27.26
N ALA A 201 5.03 -14.10 28.03
CA ALA A 201 5.17 -15.04 29.15
C ALA A 201 4.13 -14.85 30.26
N ARG A 202 3.55 -13.65 30.39
CA ARG A 202 2.46 -13.33 31.32
C ARG A 202 1.07 -13.36 30.67
N GLY A 203 0.97 -13.69 29.37
CA GLY A 203 -0.28 -13.63 28.62
C GLY A 203 -0.66 -12.22 28.15
N GLU A 204 0.29 -11.28 28.13
CA GLU A 204 0.09 -9.88 27.76
C GLU A 204 0.68 -9.59 26.38
N VAL A 205 -0.18 -9.26 25.41
CA VAL A 205 0.26 -8.82 24.08
C VAL A 205 0.28 -7.30 24.01
N VAL A 206 1.44 -6.71 24.29
CA VAL A 206 1.68 -5.28 24.16
C VAL A 206 2.81 -5.06 23.18
N LEU A 207 2.49 -5.10 21.89
CA LEU A 207 3.45 -4.76 20.86
C LEU A 207 3.75 -3.25 20.95
N PRO A 208 5.01 -2.82 20.72
CA PRO A 208 5.29 -1.40 20.57
C PRO A 208 4.33 -0.86 19.51
N ALA A 209 3.77 0.34 19.74
CA ALA A 209 2.94 0.99 18.76
C ALA A 209 3.69 0.88 17.43
N GLN A 210 3.07 0.24 16.43
CA GLN A 210 3.61 0.25 15.08
C GLN A 210 3.77 1.73 14.74
N GLY A 211 5.00 2.24 14.88
CA GLY A 211 5.44 3.26 13.96
C GLY A 211 5.06 2.68 12.61
N ARG A 212 4.24 3.38 11.84
CA ARG A 212 3.89 3.00 10.47
C ARG A 212 5.16 3.10 9.63
N GLY A 213 6.16 2.29 9.95
CA GLY A 213 7.33 2.00 9.17
C GLY A 213 6.95 0.88 8.23
N GLY A 214 6.07 1.20 7.27
CA GLY A 214 6.35 0.67 5.95
C GLY A 214 7.81 1.03 5.67
N ARG A 215 8.61 0.08 5.18
CA ARG A 215 9.91 0.48 4.63
C ARG A 215 9.64 1.68 3.72
N ASP A 216 10.34 2.79 3.95
CA ASP A 216 10.35 3.89 2.99
C ASP A 216 10.58 3.25 1.61
N PRO A 217 9.75 3.56 0.59
CA PRO A 217 10.12 3.27 -0.78
C PRO A 217 11.57 3.74 -1.00
N MET A 218 12.49 2.85 -1.44
CA MET A 218 13.97 3.01 -1.46
C MET A 218 14.76 2.72 -0.17
N ALA A 219 14.22 2.02 0.84
CA ALA A 219 14.99 1.65 2.04
C ALA A 219 16.27 0.82 1.75
N ASP A 220 16.33 0.10 0.63
CA ASP A 220 17.52 -0.59 0.11
C ASP A 220 18.13 0.09 -1.14
N GLY A 221 17.67 1.30 -1.46
CA GLY A 221 18.16 2.12 -2.57
C GLY A 221 17.60 1.77 -3.96
N VAL A 222 16.59 0.90 -4.05
CA VAL A 222 15.97 0.51 -5.31
C VAL A 222 14.44 0.45 -5.19
N LEU A 223 13.71 0.43 -6.32
CA LEU A 223 12.26 0.13 -6.35
C LEU A 223 12.00 -1.20 -7.06
N LYS A 224 11.07 -2.01 -6.54
CA LYS A 224 10.74 -3.36 -7.08
C LYS A 224 9.24 -3.62 -7.19
N LEU A 225 8.88 -4.60 -8.01
CA LEU A 225 7.51 -5.11 -8.17
C LEU A 225 6.87 -5.39 -6.78
N ASN A 226 5.61 -5.01 -6.63
CA ASN A 226 4.75 -5.04 -5.45
C ASN A 226 5.03 -3.98 -4.36
N GLU A 227 6.07 -3.15 -4.50
CA GLU A 227 6.28 -2.02 -3.59
C GLU A 227 5.22 -0.93 -3.77
N ARG A 228 4.99 -0.16 -2.71
CA ARG A 228 3.97 0.88 -2.68
C ARG A 228 4.47 2.14 -2.01
N GLY A 229 4.03 3.29 -2.49
CA GLY A 229 4.28 4.60 -1.88
C GLY A 229 4.82 5.63 -2.88
N GLN A 230 5.13 6.83 -2.37
CA GLN A 230 5.36 8.01 -3.21
C GLN A 230 6.48 7.81 -4.26
N ALA A 231 7.61 7.17 -3.89
CA ALA A 231 8.69 6.99 -4.85
C ALA A 231 8.32 6.06 -6.02
N VAL A 232 7.37 5.13 -5.82
CA VAL A 232 6.82 4.29 -6.89
C VAL A 232 5.95 5.13 -7.82
N GLU A 233 5.12 6.01 -7.26
CA GLU A 233 4.29 6.93 -8.03
C GLU A 233 5.14 7.89 -8.87
N ASP A 234 6.18 8.48 -8.27
CA ASP A 234 7.12 9.38 -8.95
C ASP A 234 7.84 8.69 -10.12
N MET A 235 8.23 7.42 -9.94
CA MET A 235 8.81 6.60 -11.01
C MET A 235 7.80 6.29 -12.13
N GLN A 236 6.56 5.94 -11.77
CA GLN A 236 5.49 5.70 -12.75
C GLN A 236 5.18 6.96 -13.57
N GLU A 237 5.19 8.12 -12.92
CA GLU A 237 4.95 9.41 -13.56
C GLU A 237 6.10 9.80 -14.50
N ALA A 238 7.35 9.55 -14.06
CA ALA A 238 8.55 9.73 -14.88
C ALA A 238 8.48 8.91 -16.18
N LEU A 239 8.19 7.62 -16.08
CA LEU A 239 8.07 6.71 -17.22
C LEU A 239 6.95 7.16 -18.17
N LYS A 240 5.80 7.54 -17.61
CA LYS A 240 4.66 8.06 -18.38
C LYS A 240 5.05 9.30 -19.20
N ARG A 241 5.72 10.28 -18.58
CA ARG A 241 6.16 11.53 -19.25
C ARG A 241 7.19 11.28 -20.33
N LEU A 242 8.04 10.28 -20.15
CA LEU A 242 9.01 9.84 -21.15
C LEU A 242 8.37 9.00 -22.27
N GLY A 243 7.05 8.79 -22.23
CA GLY A 243 6.29 8.08 -23.26
C GLY A 243 6.29 6.56 -23.11
N TYR A 244 6.85 6.02 -22.03
CA TYR A 244 6.90 4.58 -21.79
C TYR A 244 5.52 4.05 -21.38
N ARG A 245 5.18 2.92 -21.99
CA ARG A 245 3.87 2.26 -21.91
C ARG A 245 4.08 0.81 -21.49
N ASP A 246 3.00 0.16 -21.08
CA ASP A 246 3.04 -1.30 -20.85
C ASP A 246 3.19 -2.08 -22.16
N ALA A 247 3.35 -3.40 -22.06
CA ALA A 247 3.59 -4.25 -23.24
C ALA A 247 2.41 -4.27 -24.23
N GLN A 248 1.23 -3.80 -23.83
CA GLN A 248 0.03 -3.69 -24.67
C GLN A 248 -0.14 -2.28 -25.26
N GLY A 249 0.81 -1.36 -25.00
CA GLY A 249 0.77 0.01 -25.49
C GLY A 249 -0.12 0.95 -24.67
N ASN A 250 -0.63 0.49 -23.52
CA ASN A 250 -1.44 1.34 -22.67
C ASN A 250 -0.54 2.24 -21.81
N GLU A 251 -1.04 3.43 -21.55
CA GLU A 251 -0.38 4.39 -20.68
C GLU A 251 -0.38 3.93 -19.22
N LEU A 252 0.67 4.31 -18.48
CA LEU A 252 0.75 4.02 -17.05
C LEU A 252 -0.21 4.91 -16.27
N ASN A 253 -0.79 4.33 -15.23
CA ASN A 253 -1.48 5.06 -14.18
C ASN A 253 -0.56 5.15 -12.96
N PRO A 254 -0.03 6.33 -12.59
CA PRO A 254 0.75 6.52 -11.38
C PRO A 254 -0.19 6.40 -10.17
N ASP A 255 -0.24 5.20 -9.58
CA ASP A 255 -1.12 4.86 -8.45
C ASP A 255 -0.32 4.54 -7.19
N GLY A 256 1.01 4.74 -7.26
CA GLY A 256 1.92 4.43 -6.17
C GLY A 256 2.02 2.93 -5.87
N HIS A 257 1.56 2.04 -6.77
CA HIS A 257 1.71 0.59 -6.63
C HIS A 257 2.51 0.02 -7.80
N PHE A 258 3.67 -0.58 -7.48
CA PHE A 258 4.59 -1.08 -8.49
C PHE A 258 4.08 -2.41 -9.03
N GLY A 259 3.09 -2.36 -9.93
CA GLY A 259 2.50 -3.51 -10.59
C GLY A 259 3.22 -3.93 -11.87
N ARG A 260 2.73 -5.02 -12.46
CA ARG A 260 3.27 -5.62 -13.69
C ARG A 260 3.36 -4.62 -14.85
N ARG A 261 2.36 -3.75 -15.02
CA ARG A 261 2.31 -2.72 -16.07
C ARG A 261 3.45 -1.71 -15.93
N SER A 262 3.71 -1.25 -14.70
CA SER A 262 4.84 -0.35 -14.39
C SER A 262 6.18 -1.04 -14.60
N GLN A 263 6.28 -2.35 -14.30
CA GLN A 263 7.49 -3.13 -14.54
C GLN A 263 7.78 -3.30 -16.03
N GLU A 264 6.77 -3.56 -16.84
CA GLU A 264 6.92 -3.66 -18.30
C GLU A 264 7.42 -2.35 -18.92
N ALA A 265 6.84 -1.22 -18.51
CA ALA A 265 7.30 0.09 -18.95
C ALA A 265 8.71 0.44 -18.46
N LEU A 266 9.06 0.07 -17.22
CA LEU A 266 10.42 0.26 -16.70
C LEU A 266 11.45 -0.57 -17.48
N LYS A 267 11.12 -1.81 -17.84
CA LYS A 267 12.00 -2.66 -18.66
C LYS A 267 12.21 -2.09 -20.06
N ALA A 268 11.16 -1.53 -20.66
CA ALA A 268 11.27 -0.83 -21.94
C ALA A 268 12.21 0.38 -21.83
N PHE A 269 12.07 1.19 -20.77
CA PHE A 269 12.97 2.30 -20.49
C PHE A 269 14.42 1.85 -20.29
N GLN A 270 14.64 0.82 -19.46
CA GLN A 270 15.98 0.29 -19.21
C GLN A 270 16.65 -0.17 -20.51
N ARG A 271 15.92 -0.88 -21.38
CA ARG A 271 16.43 -1.34 -22.68
C ARG A 271 16.84 -0.18 -23.58
N ASP A 272 16.01 0.86 -23.66
CA ASP A 272 16.30 2.04 -24.49
C ASP A 272 17.47 2.86 -23.97
N GLN A 273 17.72 2.83 -22.65
CA GLN A 273 18.87 3.48 -22.03
C GLN A 273 20.12 2.60 -21.98
N GLY A 274 20.09 1.40 -22.57
CA GLY A 274 21.22 0.45 -22.55
C GLY A 274 21.55 -0.11 -21.17
N LEU A 275 20.58 -0.08 -20.24
CA LEU A 275 20.66 -0.68 -18.92
C LEU A 275 20.18 -2.14 -18.94
N THR A 276 20.45 -2.89 -17.88
CA THR A 276 19.85 -4.22 -17.66
C THR A 276 18.32 -4.09 -17.52
N ASP A 277 17.55 -4.82 -18.34
CA ASP A 277 16.08 -4.75 -18.38
C ASP A 277 15.40 -5.71 -17.39
N ASP A 278 15.91 -5.69 -16.15
CA ASP A 278 15.43 -6.54 -15.05
C ASP A 278 14.10 -6.08 -14.44
N GLY A 279 13.67 -4.85 -14.73
CA GLY A 279 12.46 -4.24 -14.19
C GLY A 279 12.57 -3.86 -12.72
N ILE A 280 13.79 -3.61 -12.23
CA ILE A 280 14.11 -3.09 -10.90
C ILE A 280 14.67 -1.67 -11.07
N ALA A 281 14.07 -0.67 -10.40
CA ALA A 281 14.57 0.69 -10.47
C ALA A 281 15.71 0.88 -9.47
N GLY A 282 16.88 0.38 -9.82
CA GLY A 282 18.10 0.59 -9.05
C GLY A 282 18.67 2.00 -9.21
N ARG A 283 19.75 2.31 -8.48
CA ARG A 283 20.43 3.61 -8.53
C ARG A 283 20.67 4.11 -9.97
N ASP A 284 21.17 3.24 -10.84
CA ASP A 284 21.52 3.62 -12.20
C ASP A 284 20.26 3.86 -13.06
N THR A 285 19.19 3.10 -12.84
CA THR A 285 17.89 3.30 -13.48
C THR A 285 17.21 4.59 -13.01
N LEU A 286 17.24 4.88 -11.71
CA LEU A 286 16.66 6.12 -11.14
C LEU A 286 17.43 7.36 -11.60
N ASN A 287 18.75 7.28 -11.71
CA ASN A 287 19.58 8.34 -12.28
C ASN A 287 19.29 8.55 -13.78
N ALA A 288 19.17 7.46 -14.54
CA ALA A 288 18.78 7.53 -15.94
C ALA A 288 17.40 8.16 -16.12
N LEU A 289 16.40 7.79 -15.29
CA LEU A 289 15.06 8.39 -15.31
C LEU A 289 15.10 9.90 -15.07
N ARG A 290 15.92 10.35 -14.11
CA ARG A 290 16.09 11.78 -13.80
C ARG A 290 16.79 12.54 -14.93
N ASN A 291 17.81 11.94 -15.51
CA ASN A 291 18.57 12.54 -16.62
C ASN A 291 17.70 12.62 -17.89
N ALA A 292 16.97 11.56 -18.22
CA ALA A 292 16.08 11.53 -19.37
C ALA A 292 14.96 12.58 -19.24
N GLN A 293 14.36 12.72 -18.05
CA GLN A 293 13.39 13.79 -17.78
C GLN A 293 13.98 15.20 -17.92
N SER A 294 15.27 15.37 -17.59
CA SER A 294 15.95 16.65 -17.68
C SER A 294 16.33 17.03 -19.13
N GLN A 295 16.43 16.03 -20.02
CA GLN A 295 16.80 16.19 -21.43
C GLN A 295 15.60 16.40 -22.37
N LEU A 296 14.37 16.24 -21.87
CA LEU A 296 13.16 16.56 -22.65
C LEU A 296 13.17 18.06 -23.03
N PRO A 297 13.07 18.41 -24.33
CA PRO A 297 13.12 19.80 -24.77
C PRO A 297 11.97 20.62 -24.16
N ALA A 298 12.27 21.86 -23.77
CA ALA A 298 11.31 22.74 -23.10
C ALA A 298 10.00 22.98 -23.90
N ASN A 299 10.00 22.71 -25.21
CA ASN A 299 8.84 22.81 -26.11
C ASN A 299 7.95 21.54 -26.18
N GLU A 300 8.33 20.42 -25.57
CA GLU A 300 7.44 19.25 -25.35
C GLU A 300 6.88 19.19 -23.93
N ARG A 301 7.30 20.12 -23.05
CA ARG A 301 6.60 20.43 -21.79
C ARG A 301 5.23 21.10 -22.03
N GLY A 302 4.90 21.43 -23.28
CA GLY A 302 3.67 22.11 -23.68
C GLY A 302 3.48 22.19 -25.20
N ARG A 303 3.00 21.10 -25.81
CA ARG A 303 2.31 21.05 -27.11
C ARG A 303 1.23 19.98 -26.93
N ASP A 304 0.07 20.29 -26.36
CA ASP A 304 -1.03 20.99 -27.03
C ASP A 304 -1.53 22.25 -26.30
N GLN A 305 -1.17 23.44 -26.82
CA GLN A 305 -2.14 24.41 -27.34
C GLN A 305 -1.40 25.62 -27.99
N PRO A 306 -1.91 26.20 -29.09
CA PRO A 306 -1.19 27.18 -29.90
C PRO A 306 -1.26 28.61 -29.34
N ALA A 307 -0.21 29.37 -29.63
CA ALA A 307 0.09 30.71 -29.16
C ALA A 307 -0.84 31.82 -29.69
N GLN A 308 -1.03 32.86 -28.85
CA GLN A 308 -1.17 34.24 -29.33
C GLN A 308 -0.24 35.19 -28.55
N PRO A 309 0.19 36.31 -29.18
CA PRO A 309 1.35 37.07 -28.76
C PRO A 309 0.97 38.36 -28.00
N VAL A 310 2.03 39.01 -27.51
CA VAL A 310 2.20 40.40 -27.04
C VAL A 310 1.95 40.75 -25.56
N THR A 311 3.08 41.16 -24.98
CA THR A 311 3.32 42.22 -23.98
C THR A 311 3.07 41.93 -22.51
N ALA A 312 4.09 42.31 -21.73
CA ALA A 312 4.28 42.01 -20.32
C ALA A 312 3.15 42.53 -19.43
N ASP A 313 2.72 41.65 -18.51
CA ASP A 313 2.19 42.04 -17.20
C ASP A 313 2.62 40.99 -16.15
N PRO A 314 3.03 41.38 -14.92
CA PRO A 314 3.73 40.52 -13.98
C PRO A 314 2.78 39.91 -12.94
N ALA A 315 2.30 38.67 -13.14
CA ALA A 315 1.78 37.85 -12.03
C ALA A 315 1.51 36.40 -12.46
N ARG A 316 2.38 35.47 -12.05
CA ARG A 316 2.07 34.32 -11.16
C ARG A 316 3.23 33.32 -11.15
N SER A 317 4.25 33.70 -10.39
CA SER A 317 4.97 32.78 -9.51
C SER A 317 5.30 33.57 -8.24
N SER A 318 4.35 33.63 -7.30
CA SER A 318 4.53 34.26 -5.99
C SER A 318 4.43 33.22 -4.88
N ALA A 319 5.37 33.27 -3.94
CA ALA A 319 5.49 32.34 -2.82
C ALA A 319 4.32 32.51 -1.83
N LEU A 320 4.08 31.51 -0.98
CA LEU A 320 3.05 31.51 0.07
C LEU A 320 3.24 32.66 1.06
N SER A 321 4.49 33.09 1.27
CA SER A 321 4.86 34.24 2.07
C SER A 321 4.46 35.58 1.44
N ASP A 322 4.21 35.64 0.13
CA ASP A 322 3.84 36.88 -0.55
C ASP A 322 2.41 37.29 -0.23
N PRO A 323 2.15 38.55 0.19
CA PRO A 323 0.81 39.04 0.50
C PRO A 323 -0.21 38.93 -0.64
N GLY A 324 0.27 38.89 -1.89
CA GLY A 324 -0.55 38.72 -3.08
C GLY A 324 -0.91 37.27 -3.42
N ASN A 325 -0.35 36.29 -2.70
CA ASN A 325 -0.69 34.88 -2.89
C ASN A 325 -2.06 34.56 -2.23
N ARG A 326 -2.95 33.87 -2.96
CA ARG A 326 -4.31 33.57 -2.49
C ARG A 326 -4.34 32.76 -1.18
N ASP A 327 -3.33 31.93 -0.95
CA ASP A 327 -3.22 31.04 0.21
C ASP A 327 -2.39 31.68 1.33
N ASN A 328 -1.91 32.93 1.14
CA ASN A 328 -1.14 33.69 2.13
C ASN A 328 -1.91 33.92 3.44
N ALA A 329 -3.24 34.02 3.39
CA ALA A 329 -4.06 34.16 4.59
C ALA A 329 -3.98 32.91 5.48
N VAL A 330 -4.05 31.72 4.88
CA VAL A 330 -3.93 30.43 5.57
C VAL A 330 -2.48 30.21 6.03
N TYR A 331 -1.50 30.63 5.22
CA TYR A 331 -0.08 30.63 5.60
C TYR A 331 0.20 31.48 6.83
N ARG A 332 -0.32 32.71 6.90
CA ARG A 332 -0.17 33.55 8.09
C ARG A 332 -0.85 32.96 9.32
N GLN A 333 -1.97 32.26 9.16
CA GLN A 333 -2.62 31.54 10.27
C GLN A 333 -1.77 30.37 10.77
N ALA A 334 -1.12 29.62 9.87
CA ALA A 334 -0.17 28.58 10.24
C ALA A 334 1.03 29.16 11.00
N VAL A 335 1.66 30.23 10.49
CA VAL A 335 2.76 30.93 11.17
C VAL A 335 2.35 31.39 12.57
N ALA A 336 1.22 32.10 12.69
CA ALA A 336 0.74 32.59 13.98
C ALA A 336 0.38 31.44 14.95
N GLY A 337 -0.11 30.31 14.44
CA GLY A 337 -0.37 29.11 15.24
C GLY A 337 0.91 28.51 15.80
N LEU A 338 1.97 28.43 14.99
CA LEU A 338 3.27 27.93 15.43
C LEU A 338 3.96 28.86 16.43
N GLU A 339 3.86 30.18 16.23
CA GLU A 339 4.40 31.18 17.17
C GLU A 339 3.73 31.11 18.56
N ARG A 340 2.46 30.71 18.64
CA ARG A 340 1.76 30.52 19.93
C ARG A 340 2.25 29.30 20.71
N LEU A 341 2.89 28.33 20.05
CA LEU A 341 3.52 27.17 20.71
C LEU A 341 4.86 27.54 21.38
N GLY A 342 5.33 28.78 21.23
CA GLY A 342 6.56 29.32 21.79
C GLY A 342 7.35 30.12 20.74
N PRO A 343 8.37 30.90 21.13
CA PRO A 343 9.26 31.53 20.15
C PRO A 343 9.91 30.43 19.30
N ASN A 344 9.59 30.41 18.01
CA ASN A 344 9.90 29.38 17.01
C ASN A 344 9.03 28.10 17.04
N GLY A 345 7.97 27.99 17.84
CA GLY A 345 7.07 26.82 17.84
C GLY A 345 7.73 25.46 18.10
N GLY A 346 8.91 25.45 18.72
CA GLY A 346 9.77 24.27 18.90
C GLY A 346 10.73 23.96 17.74
N PHE A 347 10.88 24.87 16.78
CA PHE A 347 11.82 24.77 15.66
C PHE A 347 13.16 25.47 15.99
N ASN A 348 14.23 25.00 15.35
CA ASN A 348 15.59 25.47 15.60
C ASN A 348 15.82 26.89 15.06
N SER A 349 15.05 27.31 14.05
CA SER A 349 15.14 28.63 13.44
C SER A 349 13.77 29.14 12.98
N ARG A 350 13.69 30.46 12.72
CA ARG A 350 12.50 31.07 12.12
C ARG A 350 12.25 30.56 10.70
N GLU A 351 13.32 30.29 9.96
CA GLU A 351 13.24 29.73 8.62
C GLU A 351 12.62 28.32 8.64
N ASP A 352 13.03 27.46 9.58
CA ASP A 352 12.43 26.13 9.77
C ASP A 352 10.94 26.22 10.14
N MET A 353 10.57 27.21 10.95
CA MET A 353 9.18 27.47 11.31
C MET A 353 8.36 27.94 10.10
N GLU A 354 8.93 28.78 9.22
CA GLU A 354 8.29 29.27 8.00
C GLU A 354 8.12 28.15 6.96
N ARG A 355 9.12 27.29 6.79
CA ARG A 355 9.00 26.06 5.98
C ARG A 355 7.90 25.17 6.53
N ALA A 356 7.87 24.99 7.85
CA ALA A 356 6.84 24.18 8.47
C ALA A 356 5.44 24.79 8.36
N ALA A 357 5.32 26.11 8.42
CA ALA A 357 4.07 26.81 8.16
C ALA A 357 3.62 26.63 6.70
N ALA A 358 4.56 26.62 5.73
CA ALA A 358 4.25 26.38 4.33
C ALA A 358 3.73 24.96 4.11
N THR A 359 4.39 23.95 4.69
CA THR A 359 3.92 22.56 4.64
C THR A 359 2.57 22.40 5.31
N LEU A 360 2.37 23.00 6.49
CA LEU A 360 1.09 22.95 7.19
C LEU A 360 -0.04 23.62 6.39
N THR A 361 0.29 24.69 5.65
CA THR A 361 -0.64 25.35 4.72
C THR A 361 -1.00 24.43 3.57
N TYR A 362 -0.01 23.79 2.96
CA TYR A 362 -0.24 22.82 1.89
C TYR A 362 -1.17 21.69 2.34
N GLU A 363 -0.86 21.04 3.46
CA GLU A 363 -1.66 19.92 4.00
C GLU A 363 -3.09 20.36 4.34
N ALA A 364 -3.26 21.56 4.91
CA ALA A 364 -4.57 22.12 5.20
C ALA A 364 -5.38 22.30 3.91
N ARG A 365 -4.81 22.90 2.86
CA ARG A 365 -5.53 23.19 1.62
C ARG A 365 -5.88 21.92 0.84
N VAL A 366 -4.96 20.95 0.75
CA VAL A 366 -5.21 19.65 0.11
C VAL A 366 -6.28 18.86 0.87
N SER A 367 -6.29 18.95 2.20
CA SER A 367 -7.33 18.35 3.05
C SER A 367 -8.66 19.13 3.04
N GLY A 368 -8.78 20.19 2.23
CA GLY A 368 -10.01 20.96 2.07
C GLY A 368 -10.27 22.01 3.16
N LEU A 369 -9.29 22.31 4.03
CA LEU A 369 -9.40 23.41 4.99
C LEU A 369 -9.24 24.73 4.25
N ASN A 370 -10.11 25.69 4.56
CA ASN A 370 -10.10 27.04 4.00
C ASN A 370 -9.51 28.09 4.96
N ARG A 371 -9.26 27.69 6.21
CA ARG A 371 -8.56 28.46 7.24
C ARG A 371 -7.96 27.53 8.30
N ILE A 372 -7.04 28.04 9.11
CA ILE A 372 -6.47 27.36 10.28
C ILE A 372 -6.82 28.18 11.52
N ASP A 373 -7.66 27.62 12.38
CA ASP A 373 -8.10 28.25 13.63
C ASP A 373 -7.13 27.89 14.77
N HIS A 374 -6.60 26.65 14.78
CA HIS A 374 -5.62 26.19 15.76
C HIS A 374 -4.49 25.38 15.11
N VAL A 375 -3.29 25.49 15.69
CA VAL A 375 -2.17 24.58 15.41
C VAL A 375 -1.82 23.85 16.70
N VAL A 376 -1.83 22.53 16.65
CA VAL A 376 -1.66 21.69 17.85
C VAL A 376 -0.57 20.64 17.57
N PRO A 377 0.44 20.49 18.44
CA PRO A 377 1.38 19.38 18.31
C PRO A 377 0.65 18.07 18.57
N ASN A 378 1.02 17.02 17.82
CA ASN A 378 0.55 15.69 18.15
C ASN A 378 1.12 15.23 19.51
N THR A 379 0.50 14.22 20.11
CA THR A 379 0.85 13.74 21.45
C THR A 379 2.28 13.18 21.54
N THR A 380 2.92 12.89 20.41
CA THR A 380 4.28 12.35 20.31
C THR A 380 5.33 13.45 20.02
N GLY A 381 4.93 14.69 19.75
CA GLY A 381 5.82 15.80 19.38
C GLY A 381 6.43 15.71 17.98
N THR A 382 6.10 14.67 17.21
CA THR A 382 6.67 14.37 15.88
C THR A 382 5.97 15.10 14.73
N GLY A 383 4.82 15.72 14.97
CA GLY A 383 4.05 16.39 13.93
C GLY A 383 3.05 17.41 14.48
N LEU A 384 2.42 18.12 13.55
CA LEU A 384 1.54 19.25 13.83
C LEU A 384 0.18 19.02 13.16
N PHE A 385 -0.89 19.40 13.84
CA PHE A 385 -2.23 19.43 13.27
C PHE A 385 -2.64 20.88 12.98
N ALA A 386 -3.07 21.13 11.76
CA ALA A 386 -3.88 22.29 11.40
C ALA A 386 -5.34 21.94 11.66
N VAL A 387 -6.03 22.73 12.47
CA VAL A 387 -7.43 22.49 12.84
C VAL A 387 -8.29 23.69 12.43
N GLN A 388 -9.40 23.40 11.76
CA GLN A 388 -10.48 24.34 11.44
C GLN A 388 -11.71 23.98 12.28
N GLY A 389 -12.22 24.95 13.03
CA GLY A 389 -13.25 24.75 14.07
C GLY A 389 -12.68 24.70 15.48
N GLY A 390 -13.56 24.61 16.48
CA GLY A 390 -13.15 24.54 17.88
C GLY A 390 -12.53 23.19 18.23
N LEU A 391 -11.51 23.15 19.08
CA LEU A 391 -10.83 21.89 19.45
C LEU A 391 -11.73 20.86 20.14
N ASN A 392 -12.82 21.30 20.76
CA ASN A 392 -13.81 20.44 21.42
C ASN A 392 -15.05 20.21 20.56
N ASP A 393 -15.07 20.72 19.32
CA ASP A 393 -16.15 20.50 18.38
C ASP A 393 -15.93 19.15 17.68
N PRO A 394 -16.83 18.16 17.79
CA PRO A 394 -16.68 16.88 17.09
C PRO A 394 -16.71 17.02 15.56
N ALA A 395 -17.18 18.16 15.04
CA ALA A 395 -17.20 18.48 13.61
C ALA A 395 -15.96 19.26 13.14
N HIS A 396 -14.91 19.41 13.97
CA HIS A 396 -13.68 20.05 13.52
C HIS A 396 -13.03 19.29 12.37
N HIS A 397 -12.45 20.03 11.43
CA HIS A 397 -11.65 19.46 10.36
C HIS A 397 -10.19 19.60 10.72
N ARG A 398 -9.37 18.57 10.41
CA ARG A 398 -7.95 18.60 10.68
C ARG A 398 -7.11 18.07 9.52
N ALA A 399 -5.93 18.65 9.36
CA ALA A 399 -4.88 18.16 8.49
C ALA A 399 -3.60 17.93 9.32
N PHE A 400 -2.83 16.89 8.99
CA PHE A 400 -1.61 16.54 9.70
C PHE A 400 -0.39 16.86 8.84
N ALA A 401 0.61 17.52 9.42
CA ALA A 401 1.92 17.72 8.83
C ALA A 401 2.99 17.06 9.69
N ASP A 402 3.85 16.25 9.07
CA ASP A 402 5.02 15.66 9.73
C ASP A 402 6.11 16.71 9.95
N ARG A 403 6.64 16.81 11.17
CA ARG A 403 7.61 17.86 11.53
C ARG A 403 8.97 17.69 10.83
N GLY A 404 9.38 16.44 10.57
CA GLY A 404 10.62 16.11 9.88
C GLY A 404 10.56 16.41 8.38
N GLN A 405 9.41 16.18 7.76
CA GLN A 405 9.17 16.59 6.36
C GLN A 405 8.98 18.11 6.21
N ALA A 406 8.38 18.75 7.20
CA ALA A 406 7.99 20.17 7.17
C ALA A 406 9.18 21.15 7.08
N VAL A 407 10.40 20.73 7.43
CA VAL A 407 11.62 21.56 7.32
C VAL A 407 12.46 21.25 6.07
N GLY A 408 12.16 20.13 5.39
CA GLY A 408 12.95 19.62 4.27
C GLY A 408 12.69 20.34 2.94
N GLN A 409 11.56 21.03 2.80
CA GLN A 409 11.17 21.75 1.58
C GLN A 409 11.17 23.26 1.80
N SER A 410 11.56 24.03 0.78
CA SER A 410 11.48 25.50 0.86
C SER A 410 10.03 25.97 0.76
N VAL A 411 9.78 27.21 1.22
CA VAL A 411 8.46 27.84 1.10
C VAL A 411 8.07 27.94 -0.38
N GLU A 412 9.00 28.27 -1.26
CA GLU A 412 8.78 28.42 -2.71
C GLU A 412 8.42 27.08 -3.36
N GLN A 413 9.13 26.01 -3.01
CA GLN A 413 8.84 24.66 -3.51
C GLN A 413 7.44 24.21 -3.09
N THR A 414 7.10 24.44 -1.81
CA THR A 414 5.79 24.13 -1.27
C THR A 414 4.69 24.98 -1.92
N SER A 415 4.98 26.25 -2.23
CA SER A 415 4.06 27.18 -2.90
C SER A 415 3.74 26.74 -4.32
N GLN A 416 4.75 26.27 -5.05
CA GLN A 416 4.58 25.76 -6.40
C GLN A 416 3.74 24.47 -6.39
N ARG A 417 4.04 23.55 -5.47
CA ARG A 417 3.27 22.32 -5.29
C ARG A 417 1.81 22.61 -4.94
N LEU A 418 1.54 23.52 -4.00
CA LEU A 418 0.17 23.89 -3.64
C LEU A 418 -0.63 24.48 -4.82
N GLN A 419 0.02 25.27 -5.68
CA GLN A 419 -0.63 25.82 -6.86
C GLN A 419 -1.00 24.75 -7.88
N GLN A 420 -0.22 23.66 -7.96
CA GLN A 420 -0.49 22.52 -8.82
C GLN A 420 -1.63 21.66 -8.27
N ASP A 421 -1.58 21.36 -6.98
CA ASP A 421 -2.43 20.32 -6.39
C ASP A 421 -3.80 20.83 -5.93
N VAL A 422 -3.98 22.15 -5.80
CA VAL A 422 -5.27 22.77 -5.45
C VAL A 422 -5.69 23.80 -6.50
N PRO A 423 -6.21 23.38 -7.67
CA PRO A 423 -6.58 24.30 -8.76
C PRO A 423 -7.75 25.22 -8.39
N GLN A 424 -7.86 26.39 -9.04
CA GLN A 424 -8.95 27.32 -8.77
C GLN A 424 -10.32 26.78 -9.23
N PRO A 425 -11.42 27.08 -8.51
CA PRO A 425 -12.74 27.00 -9.11
C PRO A 425 -12.84 28.06 -10.24
N PRO A 426 -13.50 27.76 -11.37
CA PRO A 426 -13.65 28.72 -12.45
C PRO A 426 -14.40 29.96 -11.96
N VAL A 427 -13.88 31.14 -12.32
CA VAL A 427 -14.54 32.43 -12.09
C VAL A 427 -15.85 32.40 -12.88
N GLN A 428 -16.99 32.43 -12.18
CA GLN A 428 -18.28 32.56 -12.85
C GLN A 428 -18.33 33.92 -13.55
N ALA A 429 -18.35 33.87 -14.88
CA ALA A 429 -18.56 35.05 -15.71
C ALA A 429 -19.94 35.65 -15.37
N LEU A 430 -19.96 36.92 -14.99
CA LEU A 430 -21.18 37.71 -14.87
C LEU A 430 -21.96 37.68 -16.21
N PRO A 431 -23.30 37.56 -16.21
CA PRO A 431 -24.06 37.48 -17.45
C PRO A 431 -23.93 38.80 -18.23
N GLN A 432 -23.48 38.72 -19.48
CA GLN A 432 -23.48 39.88 -20.38
C GLN A 432 -24.90 40.20 -20.87
N PRO A 433 -25.27 41.49 -21.04
CA PRO A 433 -26.59 41.87 -21.51
C PRO A 433 -26.82 41.47 -22.98
N GLN A 434 -27.99 40.89 -23.27
CA GLN A 434 -28.43 40.61 -24.63
C GLN A 434 -28.62 41.91 -25.42
N GLN A 435 -27.80 42.12 -26.45
CA GLN A 435 -28.09 43.09 -27.52
C GLN A 435 -28.84 42.38 -28.65
N GLU A 436 -30.12 42.71 -28.77
CA GLU A 436 -30.99 42.33 -29.88
C GLU A 436 -30.41 42.80 -31.23
N ARG A 437 -30.19 41.84 -32.13
CA ARG A 437 -30.08 42.13 -33.57
C ARG A 437 -31.49 42.27 -34.15
N GLN A 438 -31.96 43.51 -34.28
CA GLN A 438 -32.98 43.86 -35.28
C GLN A 438 -32.33 44.59 -36.45
N GLN A 439 -32.39 43.94 -37.62
CA GLN A 439 -32.41 44.45 -39.01
C GLN A 439 -31.95 43.26 -39.88
N ALA A 440 -32.67 42.75 -40.89
CA ALA A 440 -33.80 43.26 -41.64
C ALA A 440 -34.46 42.11 -42.43
N ARG A 441 -35.79 42.18 -42.62
CA ARG A 441 -36.54 41.78 -43.83
C ARG A 441 -37.67 42.81 -43.94
N ALA A 442 -37.70 43.67 -44.96
CA ALA A 442 -38.24 43.35 -46.28
C ALA A 442 -39.65 42.77 -46.18
#